data_AF-A0AAD4QYW4-F1
#
_entry.id   AF-A0AAD4QYW4-F1
#
_cell.length_a   1.000
_cell.length_b   1.000
_cell.length_c   1.000
_cell.angle_alpha   90.00
_cell.angle_beta   90.00
_cell.angle_gamma   90.00
#
_symmetry.space_group_name_H-M   'P 1'
#
loop_
_entity.id
_entity.type
_entity.pdbx_description
1 polymer ?
#
loop_
_entity_poly.entity_id
_entity_poly.type
_entity_poly.pdbx_seq_one_letter_code
_entity_poly.pdbx_strand_id
1 'polypeptide(L)'
;MIEVNGTGNCFRDKAKLGPLAGASYSASLFHCLPVGCNSKDALQLGSMWGQDKAKSLIEAAGFKSVEIEELPFYQFNILYKAKK
;
A
#
# COMPACT_ATOMS: atom_id res chain seq x y z
N MET A 1 7.84 -1.99 8.29
CA MET A 1 6.79 -1.00 7.97
C MET A 1 5.47 -1.73 7.83
N ILE A 2 4.45 -1.36 8.60
CA ILE A 2 3.09 -1.92 8.44
C ILE A 2 2.37 -1.09 7.37
N GLU A 3 1.73 -1.76 6.42
CA GLU A 3 0.99 -1.10 5.34
C GLU A 3 -0.29 -1.87 4.98
N VAL A 4 -1.24 -1.23 4.31
CA VAL A 4 -2.45 -1.82 3.74
C VAL A 4 -2.06 -2.82 2.66
N ASN A 5 -2.69 -3.99 2.71
CA ASN A 5 -2.50 -5.07 1.77
C ASN A 5 -3.29 -4.85 0.48
N GLY A 6 -2.89 -3.83 -0.29
CA GLY A 6 -3.45 -3.50 -1.60
C GLY A 6 -2.56 -3.94 -2.76
N THR A 7 -3.10 -3.90 -3.98
CA THR A 7 -2.34 -4.16 -5.21
C THR A 7 -2.21 -2.93 -6.12
N GLY A 8 -2.80 -1.79 -5.76
CA GLY A 8 -2.91 -0.63 -6.65
C GLY A 8 -4.00 -0.77 -7.72
N ASN A 9 -4.74 -1.89 -7.71
CA ASN A 9 -5.82 -2.14 -8.65
C ASN A 9 -7.11 -2.59 -7.93
N CYS A 10 -8.13 -1.73 -7.92
CA CYS A 10 -9.40 -2.00 -7.23
C CYS A 10 -10.11 -3.28 -7.75
N PHE A 11 -9.99 -3.58 -9.05
CA PHE A 11 -10.57 -4.80 -9.61
C PHE A 11 -9.88 -6.06 -9.07
N ARG A 12 -8.55 -6.06 -8.96
CA ARG A 12 -7.79 -7.17 -8.35
C ARG A 12 -8.06 -7.28 -6.86
N ASP A 13 -8.09 -6.15 -6.15
CA ASP A 13 -8.33 -6.11 -4.71
C ASP A 13 -9.74 -6.55 -4.35
N LYS A 14 -10.72 -6.40 -5.25
CA LYS A 14 -12.07 -6.94 -5.10
C LYS A 14 -12.09 -8.47 -4.94
N ALA A 15 -11.15 -9.20 -5.54
CA ALA A 15 -11.08 -10.66 -5.37
C ALA A 15 -10.74 -11.05 -3.92
N LYS A 16 -9.96 -10.24 -3.20
CA LYS A 16 -9.56 -10.48 -1.80
C LYS A 16 -10.51 -9.82 -0.80
N LEU A 17 -10.89 -8.57 -1.04
CA LEU A 17 -11.65 -7.73 -0.11
C LEU A 17 -13.16 -7.70 -0.41
N GLY A 18 -13.60 -8.29 -1.52
CA GLY A 18 -15.00 -8.27 -1.93
C GLY A 18 -15.53 -6.84 -2.11
N PRO A 19 -16.77 -6.55 -1.67
CA PRO A 19 -17.35 -5.21 -1.74
C PRO A 19 -16.56 -4.13 -1.00
N LEU A 20 -15.76 -4.50 0.02
CA LEU A 20 -14.97 -3.56 0.80
C LEU A 20 -13.82 -2.94 0.00
N ALA A 21 -13.39 -3.54 -1.11
CA ALA A 21 -12.38 -2.94 -1.99
C ALA A 21 -12.78 -1.51 -2.39
N GLY A 22 -14.03 -1.32 -2.82
CA GLY A 22 -14.54 0.00 -3.21
C GLY A 22 -14.48 1.03 -2.07
N ALA A 23 -14.81 0.60 -0.85
CA ALA A 23 -14.70 1.44 0.34
C ALA A 23 -13.24 1.83 0.66
N SER A 24 -12.29 0.91 0.57
CA SER A 24 -10.86 1.19 0.80
C SER A 24 -10.29 2.18 -0.23
N TYR A 25 -10.64 2.03 -1.51
CA TYR A 25 -10.25 2.98 -2.55
C TYR A 25 -10.95 4.34 -2.39
N SER A 26 -12.20 4.36 -1.91
CA SER A 26 -12.90 5.61 -1.61
C SER A 26 -12.22 6.35 -0.45
N ALA A 27 -11.88 5.65 0.64
CA ALA A 27 -11.12 6.23 1.75
C ALA A 27 -9.75 6.76 1.27
N SER A 28 -9.06 6.02 0.41
CA SER A 28 -7.83 6.49 -0.24
C SER A 28 -8.05 7.79 -1.02
N LEU A 29 -9.07 7.83 -1.88
CA LEU A 29 -9.37 8.96 -2.76
C LEU A 29 -9.82 10.21 -2.01
N PHE A 30 -10.67 10.07 -0.99
CA PHE A 30 -11.24 11.20 -0.27
C PHE A 30 -10.38 11.70 0.90
N HIS A 31 -9.29 11.01 1.24
CA HIS A 31 -8.42 11.39 2.35
C HIS A 31 -6.93 11.25 2.01
N CYS A 32 -6.43 10.03 1.90
CA CYS A 32 -4.98 9.77 1.86
C CYS A 32 -4.30 10.36 0.62
N LEU A 33 -4.95 10.26 -0.54
CA LEU A 33 -4.44 10.79 -1.79
C LEU A 33 -4.37 12.33 -1.76
N PRO A 34 -5.45 13.07 -1.44
CA PRO A 34 -5.38 14.53 -1.28
C PRO A 34 -4.29 15.00 -0.31
N VAL A 35 -4.17 14.36 0.86
CA VAL A 35 -3.12 14.68 1.84
C VAL A 35 -1.73 14.40 1.28
N GLY A 36 -1.58 13.28 0.55
CA GLY A 36 -0.35 12.89 -0.12
C GLY A 36 -0.02 13.69 -1.39
N CYS A 37 -0.81 14.70 -1.76
CA CYS A 37 -0.58 15.60 -2.89
C CYS A 37 -0.11 17.01 -2.45
N ASN A 38 0.35 17.17 -1.21
CA ASN A 38 0.62 18.49 -0.62
C ASN A 38 1.99 19.11 -0.98
N SER A 39 2.73 18.56 -1.94
CA SER A 39 3.98 19.13 -2.46
C SER A 39 4.19 18.81 -3.94
N LYS A 40 5.04 19.61 -4.62
CA LYS A 40 5.30 19.46 -6.06
C LYS A 40 5.95 18.13 -6.43
N ASP A 41 6.72 17.58 -5.51
CA ASP A 41 7.48 16.33 -5.63
C ASP A 41 6.78 15.13 -4.97
N ALA A 42 5.55 15.32 -4.48
CA ALA A 42 4.81 14.25 -3.83
C ALA A 42 4.48 13.12 -4.81
N LEU A 43 4.59 11.87 -4.34
CA LEU A 43 4.35 10.68 -5.16
C LEU A 43 2.86 10.32 -5.32
N GLN A 44 1.96 10.93 -4.54
CA GLN A 44 0.50 10.83 -4.71
C GLN A 44 -0.02 9.38 -4.74
N LEU A 45 0.46 8.56 -3.81
CA LEU A 45 0.29 7.10 -3.88
C LEU A 45 -1.10 6.64 -3.39
N GLY A 46 -1.67 7.33 -2.40
CA GLY A 46 -2.85 6.87 -1.68
C GLY A 46 -2.58 5.64 -0.80
N SER A 47 -3.58 5.16 -0.06
CA SER A 47 -3.41 4.02 0.86
C SER A 47 -3.38 2.66 0.14
N MET A 48 -3.95 2.58 -1.07
CA MET A 48 -4.05 1.32 -1.83
C MET A 48 -2.93 1.14 -2.86
N TRP A 49 -1.84 1.90 -2.78
CA TRP A 49 -0.76 2.03 -3.78
C TRP A 49 -0.06 0.73 -4.21
N GLY A 50 -0.08 -0.29 -3.34
CA GLY A 50 0.21 -1.66 -3.72
C GLY A 50 1.63 -2.15 -3.44
N GLN A 51 1.74 -3.48 -3.30
CA GLN A 51 2.97 -4.11 -2.81
C GLN A 51 4.16 -3.96 -3.76
N ASP A 52 3.94 -4.06 -5.08
CA ASP A 52 5.01 -3.95 -6.07
C ASP A 52 5.65 -2.56 -6.04
N LYS A 53 4.81 -1.52 -5.91
CA LYS A 53 5.27 -0.14 -5.78
C LYS A 53 6.05 0.04 -4.48
N ALA A 54 5.52 -0.47 -3.36
CA ALA A 54 6.21 -0.43 -2.07
C ALA A 54 7.59 -1.10 -2.12
N LYS A 55 7.68 -2.30 -2.69
CA LYS A 55 8.94 -3.02 -2.84
C LYS A 55 9.94 -2.23 -3.69
N SER A 56 9.50 -1.69 -4.83
CA SER A 56 10.38 -0.89 -5.71
C SER A 56 10.95 0.35 -5.02
N LEU A 57 10.17 1.03 -4.16
CA LEU A 57 10.65 2.19 -3.42
C LEU A 57 11.60 1.81 -2.29
N ILE A 58 11.33 0.69 -1.60
CA ILE A 58 12.23 0.19 -0.55
C ILE A 58 13.59 -0.21 -1.15
N GLU A 59 13.59 -0.87 -2.30
CA GLU A 59 14.83 -1.23 -3.02
C GLU A 59 15.57 0.03 -3.51
N ALA A 60 14.85 1.02 -4.07
CA ALA A 60 15.42 2.29 -4.49
C ALA A 60 16.03 3.09 -3.33
N ALA A 61 15.52 2.91 -2.10
CA ALA A 61 16.09 3.50 -0.88
C ALA A 61 17.37 2.78 -0.39
N GLY A 62 17.80 1.71 -1.05
CA GLY A 62 19.05 1.00 -0.78
C GLY A 62 18.93 -0.22 0.13
N PHE A 63 17.71 -0.69 0.42
CA PHE A 63 17.51 -1.97 1.12
C PHE A 63 17.61 -3.13 0.13
N LYS A 64 18.49 -4.09 0.42
CA LYS A 64 18.80 -5.20 -0.51
C LYS A 64 17.84 -6.38 -0.40
N SER A 65 17.13 -6.48 0.71
CA SER A 65 16.19 -7.57 0.97
C SER A 65 14.92 -7.03 1.62
N VAL A 66 13.79 -7.44 1.08
CA VAL A 66 12.45 -7.08 1.56
C VAL A 66 11.62 -8.36 1.65
N GLU A 67 11.26 -8.72 2.88
CA GLU A 67 10.32 -9.80 3.16
C GLU A 67 8.96 -9.18 3.50
N ILE A 68 7.88 -9.81 3.02
CA ILE A 68 6.50 -9.40 3.33
C ILE A 68 5.87 -10.50 4.17
N GLU A 69 5.30 -10.12 5.31
CA GLU A 69 4.63 -11.03 6.24
C GLU A 69 3.17 -10.60 6.44
N GLU A 70 2.24 -11.55 6.34
CA GLU A 70 0.83 -11.30 6.68
C GLU A 70 0.66 -11.26 8.21
N LEU A 71 -0.22 -10.38 8.69
CA LEU A 71 -0.47 -10.20 10.12
C LEU A 71 -1.78 -10.90 10.52
N PRO A 72 -1.73 -12.00 11.31
CA PRO A 72 -2.91 -12.82 11.61
C PRO A 72 -4.07 -12.04 12.27
N PHE A 73 -3.74 -11.05 13.11
CA PHE A 73 -4.70 -10.21 13.83
C PHE A 73 -4.95 -8.85 13.15
N TYR A 74 -4.35 -8.61 11.98
CA TYR A 74 -4.46 -7.34 11.26
C TYR A 74 -4.62 -7.60 9.76
N GLN A 75 -5.76 -8.20 9.41
CA GLN A 75 -6.03 -8.85 8.11
C GLN A 75 -6.02 -7.91 6.90
N PHE A 76 -6.17 -6.60 7.12
CA PHE A 76 -6.06 -5.59 6.06
C PHE A 76 -4.64 -5.13 5.81
N ASN A 77 -3.67 -5.60 6.60
CA ASN A 77 -2.32 -5.10 6.61
C ASN A 77 -1.28 -6.21 6.44
N ILE A 78 -0.11 -5.77 6.01
CA ILE A 78 1.11 -6.56 5.83
C ILE A 78 2.28 -5.85 6.48
N LEU A 79 3.27 -6.63 6.89
CA LEU A 79 4.52 -6.14 7.46
C LEU A 79 5.66 -6.31 6.45
N TYR A 80 6.22 -5.19 6.01
CA TYR A 80 7.50 -5.16 5.30
C TYR A 80 8.66 -5.22 6.28
N LYS A 81 9.50 -6.25 6.16
CA LYS A 81 10.77 -6.42 6.88
C LYS A 81 11.92 -6.18 5.89
N ALA A 82 12.48 -4.97 5.92
CA ALA A 82 13.58 -4.57 5.03
C ALA A 82 14.93 -4.68 5.76
N LYS A 83 15.94 -5.25 5.08
CA LYS A 83 17.33 -5.36 5.58
C LYS A 83 18.27 -4.62 4.63
N LYS A 84 19.24 -3.92 5.20
CA LYS A 84 20.25 -3.14 4.47
C LYS A 84 21.44 -4.00 4.06
#